data_AF-A0A350G336-F1
#
_entry.id   AF-A0A350G336-F1
#
_cell.length_a   1.000
_cell.length_b   1.000
_cell.length_c   1.000
_cell.angle_alpha   90.00
_cell.angle_beta   90.00
_cell.angle_gamma   90.00
#
_symmetry.space_group_name_H-M   'P 1'
#
loop_
_entity.id
_entity.type
_entity.pdbx_description
1 polymer ?
#
loop_
_entity_poly.entity_id
_entity_poly.type
_entity_poly.pdbx_seq_one_letter_code
_entity_poly.pdbx_strand_id
1 'polypeptide(L)'
;MRRNLDAVWLVARREFIDQFRDWRIVVPMLLLISVFPFIADDTTRQAITFMNRFGGDLILDNLIPFVILVIGFFPLSFTLVVALESFVGEKERGTIEPLLSSPLEDKHLYLGKLFVGITTPLVFSFLSIGIYLILVSRRTVEFPSAYMLALIFMLTFAHAVLMVSSAIVISVQATTIRAANLMASFVVVPVAFLLQGETVLIFWGNEDVLWYAIAGVTLLSGLLVRLGLAHFKREYLLGREIDTLNFKNMYRVFRTRFVGGAKSVIEWYRIEIPLTLRQLKQPLAIVTILGIVCVFVSYFWVTVNVPTFIDITPERTDEFRAMVGDNIVTLDRLDEQLPAPLLFFYNARTTVVFLLMGLVSFGTLGLTLFMANFALVGGILGAADLVGFSPLLTFSVGVLPHGLFELTAVVIATAAMLKVGAQLVSPNTDKSLGESLLLSLADWLRVYIGLVVPLLAIAAVVEIYITTALIKLAFPHL
;
A
#
# COMPACT_ATOMS: atom_id res chain seq x y z
N MET A 1 8.20 -33.35 6.56
CA MET A 1 8.98 -32.09 6.51
C MET A 1 10.26 -32.20 5.70
N ARG A 2 11.24 -33.05 6.05
CA ARG A 2 12.52 -33.17 5.31
C ARG A 2 12.33 -33.45 3.80
N ARG A 3 11.54 -34.46 3.45
CA ARG A 3 11.23 -34.81 2.04
C ARG A 3 10.62 -33.66 1.22
N ASN A 4 9.87 -32.76 1.85
CA ASN A 4 9.26 -31.61 1.19
C ASN A 4 10.28 -30.48 0.96
N LEU A 5 11.18 -30.27 1.92
CA LEU A 5 12.29 -29.32 1.77
C LEU A 5 13.30 -29.80 0.73
N ASP A 6 13.59 -31.10 0.69
CA ASP A 6 14.49 -31.69 -0.32
C ASP A 6 13.91 -31.51 -1.74
N ALA A 7 12.59 -31.66 -1.88
CA ALA A 7 11.88 -31.42 -3.15
C ALA A 7 11.93 -29.95 -3.59
N VAL A 8 11.67 -29.01 -2.68
CA VAL A 8 11.81 -27.57 -2.93
C VAL A 8 13.25 -27.21 -3.31
N TRP A 9 14.23 -27.75 -2.58
CA TRP A 9 15.64 -27.51 -2.83
C TRP A 9 16.10 -28.07 -4.17
N LEU A 10 15.58 -29.22 -4.61
CA LEU A 10 15.89 -29.79 -5.92
C LEU A 10 15.49 -28.84 -7.05
N VAL A 11 14.26 -28.30 -6.98
CA VAL A 11 13.77 -27.31 -7.94
C VAL A 11 14.63 -26.04 -7.87
N ALA A 12 14.84 -25.51 -6.67
CA ALA A 12 15.65 -24.31 -6.47
C ALA A 12 17.09 -24.47 -7.00
N ARG A 13 17.74 -25.60 -6.74
CA ARG A 13 19.10 -25.85 -7.21
C ARG A 13 19.18 -25.88 -8.73
N ARG A 14 18.20 -26.51 -9.40
CA ARG A 14 18.12 -26.53 -10.87
C ARG A 14 17.98 -25.11 -11.40
N GLU A 15 16.99 -24.37 -10.92
CA GLU A 15 16.71 -22.99 -11.35
C GLU A 15 17.90 -22.05 -11.12
N PHE A 16 18.57 -22.16 -9.98
CA PHE A 16 19.76 -21.37 -9.67
C PHE A 16 20.90 -21.64 -10.66
N ILE A 17 21.16 -22.91 -10.98
CA ILE A 17 22.20 -23.28 -11.95
C ILE A 17 21.83 -22.76 -13.35
N ASP A 18 20.56 -22.87 -13.75
CA ASP A 18 20.09 -22.41 -15.06
C ASP A 18 20.21 -20.89 -15.19
N GLN A 19 19.88 -20.11 -14.15
CA GLN A 19 20.06 -18.65 -14.13
C GLN A 19 21.52 -18.22 -14.32
N PHE A 20 22.47 -18.86 -13.63
CA PHE A 20 23.90 -18.53 -13.75
C PHE A 20 24.54 -19.02 -15.06
N ARG A 21 23.88 -19.92 -15.78
CA ARG A 21 24.31 -20.37 -17.12
C ARG A 21 23.79 -19.47 -18.23
N ASP A 22 22.72 -18.71 -17.98
CA ASP A 22 22.19 -17.77 -18.96
C ASP A 22 22.96 -16.44 -18.91
N TRP A 23 23.85 -16.24 -19.88
CA TRP A 23 24.62 -15.00 -20.00
C TRP A 23 23.73 -13.76 -20.15
N ARG A 24 22.52 -13.89 -20.68
CA ARG A 24 21.57 -12.78 -20.86
C ARG A 24 21.03 -12.27 -19.53
N ILE A 25 21.10 -13.09 -18.49
CA ILE A 25 20.73 -12.74 -17.12
C ILE A 25 21.96 -12.23 -16.37
N VAL A 26 23.06 -12.99 -16.42
CA VAL A 26 24.28 -12.71 -15.65
C VAL A 26 24.97 -11.42 -16.11
N VAL A 27 25.05 -11.15 -17.42
CA VAL A 27 25.76 -9.96 -17.94
C VAL A 27 25.09 -8.66 -17.50
N PRO A 28 23.77 -8.43 -17.70
CA PRO A 28 23.11 -7.23 -17.19
C PRO A 28 23.22 -7.09 -15.67
N MET A 29 23.12 -8.19 -14.92
CA MET A 29 23.27 -8.19 -13.47
C MET A 29 24.66 -7.74 -13.02
N LEU A 30 25.73 -8.29 -13.62
CA LEU A 30 27.10 -7.88 -13.32
C LEU A 30 27.38 -6.43 -13.74
N LEU A 31 26.82 -6.00 -14.87
CA LEU A 31 26.91 -4.61 -15.32
C LEU A 31 26.25 -3.66 -14.32
N LEU A 32 25.06 -3.99 -13.82
CA LEU A 32 24.36 -3.17 -12.82
C LEU A 32 25.14 -3.10 -11.51
N ILE A 33 25.66 -4.22 -10.97
CA ILE A 33 26.53 -4.19 -9.78
C ILE A 33 27.74 -3.29 -10.02
N SER A 34 28.35 -3.38 -11.19
CA SER A 34 29.65 -2.75 -11.45
C SER A 34 29.53 -1.28 -11.84
N VAL A 35 28.42 -0.86 -12.44
CA VAL A 35 28.25 0.50 -12.98
C VAL A 35 27.39 1.37 -12.08
N PHE A 36 26.29 0.82 -11.55
CA PHE A 36 25.28 1.62 -10.85
C PHE A 36 25.81 2.28 -9.55
N PRO A 37 26.56 1.57 -8.67
CA PRO A 37 27.15 2.19 -7.48
C PRO A 37 28.11 3.35 -7.78
N PHE A 38 28.84 3.29 -8.90
CA PHE A 38 29.78 4.35 -9.29
C PHE A 38 29.05 5.58 -9.83
N ILE A 39 28.00 5.37 -10.63
CA ILE A 39 27.11 6.47 -11.07
C ILE A 39 26.46 7.12 -9.85
N ALA A 40 26.00 6.31 -8.89
CA ALA A 40 25.38 6.79 -7.67
C ALA A 40 26.37 7.56 -6.77
N ASP A 41 27.61 7.10 -6.61
CA ASP A 41 28.67 7.85 -5.88
C ASP A 41 28.90 9.23 -6.51
N ASP A 42 29.08 9.29 -7.83
CA ASP A 42 29.30 10.55 -8.53
C ASP A 42 28.07 11.49 -8.43
N THR A 43 26.87 10.96 -8.58
CA THR A 43 25.62 11.72 -8.41
C THR A 43 25.47 12.24 -6.99
N THR A 44 25.76 11.40 -5.98
CA THR A 44 25.74 11.77 -4.57
C THR A 44 26.70 12.93 -4.33
N ARG A 45 27.93 12.84 -4.87
CA ARG A 45 28.93 13.91 -4.76
C ARG A 45 28.46 15.22 -5.38
N GLN A 46 27.86 15.17 -6.57
CA GLN A 46 27.32 16.36 -7.23
C GLN A 46 26.18 17.00 -6.42
N ALA A 47 25.28 16.17 -5.90
CA ALA A 47 24.17 16.61 -5.04
C ALA A 47 24.67 17.26 -3.75
N ILE A 48 25.61 16.63 -3.03
CA ILE A 48 26.23 17.19 -1.82
C ILE A 48 26.89 18.54 -2.13
N THR A 49 27.69 18.60 -3.21
CA THR A 49 28.38 19.83 -3.61
C THR A 49 27.41 20.95 -3.96
N PHE A 50 26.29 20.62 -4.60
CA PHE A 50 25.24 21.58 -4.91
C PHE A 50 24.58 22.10 -3.64
N MET A 51 24.20 21.22 -2.71
CA MET A 51 23.49 21.59 -1.49
C MET A 51 24.35 22.39 -0.51
N ASN A 52 25.63 22.05 -0.38
CA ASN A 52 26.59 22.82 0.43
C ASN A 52 26.68 24.29 0.00
N ARG A 53 26.42 24.61 -1.27
CA ARG A 53 26.40 26.00 -1.76
C ARG A 53 25.22 26.82 -1.24
N PHE A 54 24.14 26.15 -0.81
CA PHE A 54 22.91 26.79 -0.35
C PHE A 54 22.69 26.62 1.17
N GLY A 55 23.67 26.07 1.90
CA GLY A 55 23.58 25.87 3.36
C GLY A 55 22.61 24.76 3.79
N GLY A 56 22.44 23.72 2.96
CA GLY A 56 21.47 22.66 3.17
C GLY A 56 21.94 21.49 4.04
N ASP A 57 22.52 21.75 5.22
CA ASP A 57 23.16 20.71 6.04
C ASP A 57 22.19 19.59 6.48
N LEU A 58 20.95 19.93 6.89
CA LEU A 58 19.94 18.94 7.34
C LEU A 58 19.50 17.92 6.26
N ILE A 59 19.62 18.26 4.97
CA ILE A 59 19.17 17.39 3.88
C ILE A 59 20.30 16.42 3.49
N LEU A 60 21.55 16.71 3.86
CA LEU A 60 22.73 15.91 3.50
C LEU A 60 22.78 14.58 4.24
N ASP A 61 22.41 14.56 5.52
CA ASP A 61 22.49 13.36 6.38
C ASP A 61 21.57 12.23 5.89
N ASN A 62 20.42 12.61 5.31
CA ASN A 62 19.42 11.68 4.78
C ASN A 62 19.61 11.32 3.30
N LEU A 63 20.54 12.00 2.60
CA LEU A 63 20.81 11.75 1.18
C LEU A 63 21.46 10.38 0.95
N ILE A 64 22.45 10.00 1.75
CA ILE A 64 23.13 8.70 1.61
C ILE A 64 22.16 7.53 1.88
N PRO A 65 21.41 7.49 2.99
CA PRO A 65 20.40 6.46 3.22
C PRO A 65 19.39 6.31 2.07
N PHE A 66 18.93 7.43 1.51
CA PHE A 66 18.08 7.43 0.31
C PHE A 66 18.77 6.78 -0.89
N VAL A 67 20.01 7.15 -1.20
CA VAL A 67 20.75 6.58 -2.33
C VAL A 67 20.99 5.09 -2.14
N ILE A 68 21.27 4.63 -0.92
CA ILE A 68 21.42 3.20 -0.61
C ILE A 68 20.12 2.44 -0.91
N LEU A 69 18.97 2.98 -0.49
CA LEU A 69 17.66 2.38 -0.77
C LEU A 69 17.42 2.27 -2.29
N VAL A 70 17.75 3.30 -3.05
CA VAL A 70 17.65 3.31 -4.52
C VAL A 70 18.58 2.26 -5.15
N ILE A 71 19.84 2.17 -4.70
CA ILE A 71 20.80 1.16 -5.16
C ILE A 71 20.33 -0.26 -4.85
N GLY A 72 19.69 -0.47 -3.71
CA GLY A 72 19.06 -1.74 -3.37
C GLY A 72 17.93 -2.12 -4.33
N PHE A 73 17.16 -1.15 -4.81
CA PHE A 73 15.99 -1.40 -5.65
C PHE A 73 16.32 -1.65 -7.13
N PHE A 74 17.26 -0.91 -7.70
CA PHE A 74 17.50 -0.95 -9.15
C PHE A 74 17.82 -2.36 -9.66
N PRO A 75 18.79 -3.12 -9.09
CA PRO A 75 19.04 -4.50 -9.49
C PRO A 75 17.81 -5.41 -9.31
N LEU A 76 17.00 -5.23 -8.26
CA LEU A 76 15.74 -5.97 -8.09
C LEU A 76 14.79 -5.78 -9.28
N SER A 77 14.62 -4.54 -9.75
CA SER A 77 13.73 -4.21 -10.85
C SER A 77 14.14 -4.85 -12.19
N PHE A 78 15.44 -4.85 -12.50
CA PHE A 78 15.95 -5.43 -13.75
C PHE A 78 15.90 -6.96 -13.76
N THR A 79 16.14 -7.57 -12.62
CA THR A 79 16.16 -9.03 -12.45
C THR A 79 14.76 -9.62 -12.30
N LEU A 80 13.74 -8.77 -12.10
CA LEU A 80 12.33 -9.14 -12.08
C LEU A 80 11.88 -9.89 -13.33
N VAL A 81 12.45 -9.54 -14.49
CA VAL A 81 12.17 -10.20 -15.78
C VAL A 81 12.41 -11.71 -15.70
N VAL A 82 13.43 -12.15 -14.95
CA VAL A 82 13.73 -13.57 -14.76
C VAL A 82 12.62 -14.28 -14.00
N ALA A 83 12.07 -13.64 -12.97
CA ALA A 83 10.94 -14.19 -12.23
C ALA A 83 9.67 -14.25 -13.10
N LEU A 84 9.45 -13.25 -13.96
CA LEU A 84 8.35 -13.23 -14.92
C LEU A 84 8.47 -14.32 -15.99
N GLU A 85 9.68 -14.65 -16.43
CA GLU A 85 9.91 -15.74 -17.40
C GLU A 85 9.85 -17.15 -16.79
N SER A 86 9.85 -17.27 -15.46
CA SER A 86 10.00 -18.57 -14.78
C SER A 86 8.95 -19.63 -15.13
N PHE A 87 7.67 -19.26 -15.28
CA PHE A 87 6.60 -20.19 -15.68
C PHE A 87 6.20 -20.01 -17.14
N VAL A 88 5.97 -18.77 -17.58
CA VAL A 88 5.59 -18.48 -18.96
C VAL A 88 6.69 -18.85 -19.97
N GLY A 89 7.96 -18.79 -19.56
CA GLY A 89 9.09 -19.20 -20.41
C GLY A 89 9.10 -20.70 -20.64
N GLU A 90 8.82 -21.51 -19.63
CA GLU A 90 8.65 -22.96 -19.81
C GLU A 90 7.40 -23.30 -20.63
N LYS A 91 6.35 -22.47 -20.54
CA LYS A 91 5.15 -22.56 -21.40
C LYS A 91 5.47 -22.34 -22.86
N GLU A 92 6.15 -21.24 -23.16
CA GLU A 92 6.44 -20.84 -24.53
C GLU A 92 7.50 -21.75 -25.18
N ARG A 93 8.43 -22.30 -24.40
CA ARG A 93 9.45 -23.25 -24.87
C ARG A 93 8.94 -24.68 -25.03
N GLY A 94 7.70 -24.97 -24.63
CA GLY A 94 7.13 -26.32 -24.70
C GLY A 94 7.80 -27.30 -23.75
N THR A 95 8.18 -26.85 -22.54
CA THR A 95 8.80 -27.69 -21.51
C THR A 95 7.93 -27.83 -20.27
N ILE A 96 6.60 -27.63 -20.40
CA ILE A 96 5.65 -27.84 -19.30
C ILE A 96 5.35 -29.33 -19.08
N GLU A 97 5.40 -30.21 -20.09
CA GLU A 97 4.99 -31.62 -19.89
C GLU A 97 5.82 -32.34 -18.80
N PRO A 98 7.15 -32.14 -18.68
CA PRO A 98 7.93 -32.67 -17.57
C PRO A 98 7.50 -32.12 -16.20
N LEU A 99 7.06 -30.86 -16.11
CA LEU A 99 6.55 -30.29 -14.86
C LEU A 99 5.22 -30.94 -14.46
N LEU A 100 4.30 -31.10 -15.42
CA LEU A 100 2.98 -31.70 -15.17
C LEU A 100 3.07 -33.16 -14.76
N SER A 101 3.99 -33.91 -15.37
CA SER A 101 4.25 -35.32 -15.07
C SER A 101 5.15 -35.55 -13.86
N SER A 102 5.74 -34.50 -13.29
CA SER A 102 6.61 -34.64 -12.12
C SER A 102 5.84 -35.08 -10.86
N PRO A 103 6.41 -35.96 -10.02
CA PRO A 103 5.81 -36.39 -8.76
C PRO A 103 5.90 -35.32 -7.65
N LEU A 104 6.24 -34.08 -8.00
CA LEU A 104 6.34 -32.95 -7.08
C LEU A 104 4.95 -32.37 -6.81
N GLU A 105 4.73 -31.80 -5.63
CA GLU A 105 3.51 -31.04 -5.31
C GLU A 105 3.60 -29.62 -5.89
N ASP A 106 2.45 -29.00 -6.14
CA ASP A 106 2.35 -27.62 -6.66
C ASP A 106 3.12 -26.61 -5.81
N LYS A 107 3.00 -26.77 -4.49
CA LYS A 107 3.71 -25.94 -3.52
C LYS A 107 5.23 -26.08 -3.61
N HIS A 108 5.75 -27.27 -3.95
CA HIS A 108 7.18 -27.48 -4.09
C HIS A 108 7.75 -26.73 -5.30
N LEU A 109 7.04 -26.77 -6.42
CA LEU A 109 7.39 -26.04 -7.64
C LEU A 109 7.36 -24.53 -7.41
N TYR A 110 6.27 -24.02 -6.84
CA TYR A 110 6.11 -22.59 -6.55
C TYR A 110 7.19 -22.08 -5.58
N LEU A 111 7.40 -22.75 -4.45
CA LEU A 111 8.39 -22.33 -3.45
C LEU A 111 9.83 -22.41 -3.96
N GLY A 112 10.16 -23.43 -4.77
CA GLY A 112 11.49 -23.57 -5.35
C GLY A 112 11.84 -22.40 -6.28
N LYS A 113 10.90 -22.05 -7.19
CA LYS A 113 11.07 -20.91 -8.11
C LYS A 113 11.05 -19.57 -7.36
N LEU A 114 10.18 -19.41 -6.36
CA LEU A 114 10.14 -18.23 -5.51
C LEU A 114 11.45 -18.02 -4.76
N PHE A 115 12.02 -19.07 -4.18
CA PHE A 115 13.26 -18.97 -3.39
C PHE A 115 14.43 -18.48 -4.23
N VAL A 116 14.63 -19.05 -5.42
CA VAL A 116 15.69 -18.63 -6.34
C VAL A 116 15.40 -17.24 -6.89
N GLY A 117 14.14 -17.00 -7.26
CA GLY A 117 13.68 -15.71 -7.74
C GLY A 117 13.95 -14.58 -6.73
N ILE A 118 13.88 -14.82 -5.43
CA ILE A 118 14.22 -13.84 -4.39
C ILE A 118 15.72 -13.77 -4.16
N THR A 119 16.37 -14.92 -3.98
CA THR A 119 17.77 -14.99 -3.55
C THR A 119 18.70 -14.35 -4.57
N THR A 120 18.51 -14.62 -5.86
CA THR A 120 19.39 -14.09 -6.91
C THR A 120 19.38 -12.56 -6.91
N PRO A 121 18.26 -11.86 -7.18
CA PRO A 121 18.18 -10.39 -7.13
C PRO A 121 18.69 -9.78 -5.83
N LEU A 122 18.38 -10.40 -4.69
CA LEU A 122 18.76 -9.89 -3.38
C LEU A 122 20.28 -9.88 -3.19
N VAL A 123 20.97 -10.95 -3.59
CA VAL A 123 22.43 -11.01 -3.54
C VAL A 123 23.03 -9.91 -4.41
N PHE A 124 22.54 -9.72 -5.64
CA PHE A 124 23.01 -8.64 -6.53
C PHE A 124 22.77 -7.25 -5.94
N SER A 125 21.64 -7.04 -5.27
CA SER A 125 21.29 -5.77 -4.62
C SER A 125 22.16 -5.48 -3.40
N PHE A 126 22.38 -6.48 -2.54
CA PHE A 126 23.26 -6.34 -1.38
C PHE A 126 24.73 -6.17 -1.77
N LEU A 127 25.20 -6.83 -2.83
CA LEU A 127 26.53 -6.58 -3.39
C LEU A 127 26.66 -5.15 -3.91
N SER A 128 25.64 -4.63 -4.61
CA SER A 128 25.63 -3.25 -5.12
C SER A 128 25.68 -2.23 -3.97
N ILE A 129 24.88 -2.44 -2.91
CA ILE A 129 24.93 -1.65 -1.68
C ILE A 129 26.33 -1.74 -1.05
N GLY A 130 26.90 -2.93 -0.93
CA GLY A 130 28.23 -3.14 -0.36
C GLY A 130 29.33 -2.38 -1.11
N ILE A 131 29.31 -2.41 -2.44
CA ILE A 131 30.25 -1.63 -3.27
C ILE A 131 30.07 -0.13 -3.03
N TYR A 132 28.83 0.36 -3.01
CA TYR A 132 28.57 1.78 -2.74
C TYR A 132 29.07 2.20 -1.35
N LEU A 133 28.83 1.40 -0.31
CA LEU A 133 29.33 1.67 1.04
C LEU A 133 30.87 1.72 1.08
N ILE A 134 31.55 0.84 0.33
CA ILE A 134 33.02 0.89 0.19
C ILE A 134 33.45 2.20 -0.48
N LEU A 135 32.76 2.66 -1.53
CA LEU A 135 33.06 3.92 -2.21
C LEU A 135 32.87 5.12 -1.27
N VAL A 136 31.74 5.17 -0.56
CA VAL A 136 31.41 6.24 0.39
C VAL A 136 32.35 6.25 1.59
N SER A 137 32.78 5.10 2.10
CA SER A 137 33.72 5.03 3.24
C SER A 137 35.08 5.69 2.99
N ARG A 138 35.45 5.89 1.71
CA ARG A 138 36.68 6.59 1.32
C ARG A 138 36.50 8.10 1.26
N ARG A 139 35.32 8.62 1.60
CA ARG A 139 34.95 10.03 1.54
C ARG A 139 34.79 10.59 2.95
N THR A 140 34.90 11.91 3.06
CA THR A 140 34.63 12.67 4.29
C THR A 140 33.14 13.04 4.35
N VAL A 141 32.25 12.05 4.30
CA VAL A 141 30.82 12.24 4.46
C VAL A 141 30.36 11.38 5.63
N GLU A 142 29.33 11.84 6.35
CA GLU A 142 28.76 11.08 7.44
C GLU A 142 28.23 9.73 6.96
N PHE A 143 28.64 8.68 7.65
CA PHE A 143 28.22 7.33 7.33
C PHE A 143 26.89 7.04 8.04
N PRO A 144 25.91 6.40 7.37
CA PRO A 144 24.65 6.07 8.00
C PRO A 144 24.84 5.22 9.26
N SER A 145 23.99 5.45 10.26
CA SER A 145 23.97 4.66 11.48
C SER A 145 23.79 3.16 11.16
N ALA A 146 24.38 2.28 11.97
CA ALA A 146 24.21 0.82 11.76
C ALA A 146 22.73 0.40 11.84
N TYR A 147 21.94 1.13 12.64
CA TYR A 147 20.50 0.94 12.75
C TYR A 147 19.80 1.30 11.42
N MET A 148 20.08 2.46 10.85
CA MET A 148 19.52 2.88 9.55
C MET A 148 19.88 1.91 8.42
N LEU A 149 21.14 1.45 8.38
CA LEU A 149 21.56 0.43 7.40
C LEU A 149 20.75 -0.86 7.58
N ALA A 150 20.57 -1.33 8.81
CA ALA A 150 19.77 -2.54 9.08
C ALA A 150 18.32 -2.38 8.60
N LEU A 151 17.70 -1.22 8.82
CA LEU A 151 16.35 -0.90 8.32
C LEU A 151 16.30 -0.96 6.79
N ILE A 152 17.28 -0.35 6.10
CA ILE A 152 17.35 -0.37 4.63
C ILE A 152 17.57 -1.79 4.09
N PHE A 153 18.41 -2.60 4.73
CA PHE A 153 18.59 -4.01 4.35
C PHE A 153 17.30 -4.82 4.52
N MET A 154 16.57 -4.63 5.62
CA MET A 154 15.27 -5.27 5.86
C MET A 154 14.22 -4.82 4.84
N LEU A 155 14.19 -3.53 4.51
CA LEU A 155 13.26 -2.96 3.54
C LEU A 155 13.55 -3.46 2.12
N THR A 156 14.84 -3.51 1.75
CA THR A 156 15.30 -4.09 0.46
C THR A 156 14.93 -5.57 0.36
N PHE A 157 15.08 -6.33 1.45
CA PHE A 157 14.62 -7.72 1.52
C PHE A 157 13.11 -7.81 1.30
N ALA A 158 12.32 -6.99 2.01
CA ALA A 158 10.88 -6.98 1.90
C ALA A 158 10.43 -6.66 0.45
N HIS A 159 11.09 -5.71 -0.23
CA HIS A 159 10.86 -5.41 -1.64
C HIS A 159 11.21 -6.56 -2.59
N ALA A 160 12.32 -7.25 -2.36
CA ALA A 160 12.69 -8.40 -3.17
C ALA A 160 11.60 -9.48 -3.11
N VAL A 161 11.11 -9.79 -1.91
CA VAL A 161 9.99 -10.73 -1.73
C VAL A 161 8.72 -10.20 -2.43
N LEU A 162 8.41 -8.91 -2.28
CA LEU A 162 7.23 -8.29 -2.87
C LEU A 162 7.21 -8.40 -4.39
N MET A 163 8.29 -7.96 -5.02
CA MET A 163 8.40 -7.89 -6.47
C MET A 163 8.39 -9.28 -7.08
N VAL A 164 9.19 -10.21 -6.54
CA VAL A 164 9.31 -11.56 -7.09
C VAL A 164 8.02 -12.35 -6.91
N SER A 165 7.37 -12.26 -5.74
CA SER A 165 6.08 -12.93 -5.53
C SER A 165 5.02 -12.40 -6.50
N SER A 166 4.97 -11.08 -6.73
CA SER A 166 4.10 -10.46 -7.75
C SER A 166 4.40 -10.98 -9.15
N ALA A 167 5.68 -11.00 -9.54
CA ALA A 167 6.11 -11.49 -10.85
C ALA A 167 5.75 -12.95 -11.08
N ILE A 168 5.90 -13.81 -10.08
CA ILE A 168 5.54 -15.22 -10.23
C ILE A 168 4.03 -15.38 -10.38
N VAL A 169 3.21 -14.65 -9.61
CA VAL A 169 1.74 -14.68 -9.77
C VAL A 169 1.34 -14.25 -11.19
N ILE A 170 1.98 -13.20 -11.72
CA ILE A 170 1.75 -12.74 -13.11
C ILE A 170 2.23 -13.80 -14.12
N SER A 171 3.41 -14.39 -13.91
CA SER A 171 4.02 -15.40 -14.79
C SER A 171 3.12 -16.62 -14.99
N VAL A 172 2.47 -17.08 -13.91
CA VAL A 172 1.56 -18.23 -13.93
C VAL A 172 0.32 -17.95 -14.79
N GLN A 173 -0.15 -16.70 -14.84
CA GLN A 173 -1.35 -16.31 -15.56
C GLN A 173 -1.07 -15.84 -17.00
N ALA A 174 0.17 -15.43 -17.29
CA ALA A 174 0.57 -14.94 -18.59
C ALA A 174 0.57 -16.05 -19.67
N THR A 175 0.15 -15.70 -20.88
CA THR A 175 0.10 -16.61 -22.02
C THR A 175 1.37 -16.58 -22.87
N THR A 176 2.10 -15.46 -22.86
CA THR A 176 3.34 -15.25 -23.62
C THR A 176 4.36 -14.48 -22.78
N ILE A 177 5.65 -14.70 -23.05
CA ILE A 177 6.77 -13.96 -22.43
C ILE A 177 6.60 -12.46 -22.69
N ARG A 178 6.19 -12.07 -23.91
CA ARG A 178 5.95 -10.65 -24.24
C ARG A 178 4.87 -10.03 -23.36
N ALA A 179 3.76 -10.72 -23.14
CA ALA A 179 2.69 -10.24 -22.26
C ALA A 179 3.18 -10.13 -20.80
N ALA A 180 3.91 -11.13 -20.30
CA ALA A 180 4.49 -11.09 -18.95
C ALA A 180 5.45 -9.90 -18.76
N ASN A 181 6.29 -9.63 -19.75
CA ASN A 181 7.24 -8.51 -19.71
C ASN A 181 6.54 -7.14 -19.74
N LEU A 182 5.44 -6.98 -20.48
CA LEU A 182 4.61 -5.77 -20.39
C LEU A 182 3.98 -5.62 -19.00
N MET A 183 3.60 -6.74 -18.40
CA MET A 183 3.01 -6.77 -17.06
C MET A 183 4.03 -6.47 -15.94
N ALA A 184 5.34 -6.49 -16.21
CA ALA A 184 6.38 -6.08 -15.26
C ALA A 184 6.14 -4.66 -14.72
N SER A 185 5.62 -3.77 -15.57
CA SER A 185 5.29 -2.39 -15.19
C SER A 185 4.26 -2.33 -14.04
N PHE A 186 3.33 -3.28 -13.96
CA PHE A 186 2.35 -3.38 -12.86
C PHE A 186 2.98 -3.82 -11.53
N VAL A 187 4.24 -4.27 -11.54
CA VAL A 187 5.00 -4.57 -10.32
C VAL A 187 5.96 -3.42 -10.02
N VAL A 188 6.75 -2.99 -11.00
CA VAL A 188 7.81 -1.99 -10.79
C VAL A 188 7.24 -0.62 -10.44
N VAL A 189 6.19 -0.16 -11.12
CA VAL A 189 5.64 1.19 -10.90
C VAL A 189 5.04 1.35 -9.49
N PRO A 190 4.18 0.43 -8.98
CA PRO A 190 3.70 0.54 -7.60
C PRO A 190 4.81 0.50 -6.56
N VAL A 191 5.83 -0.34 -6.75
CA VAL A 191 6.96 -0.41 -5.81
C VAL A 191 7.82 0.86 -5.88
N ALA A 192 7.97 1.46 -7.06
CA ALA A 192 8.63 2.77 -7.17
C ALA A 192 7.88 3.87 -6.40
N PHE A 193 6.54 3.85 -6.40
CA PHE A 193 5.75 4.76 -5.56
C PHE A 193 5.91 4.48 -4.07
N LEU A 194 6.00 3.20 -3.66
CA LEU A 194 6.30 2.84 -2.26
C LEU A 194 7.66 3.39 -1.83
N LEU A 195 8.69 3.21 -2.66
CA LEU A 195 10.03 3.75 -2.43
C LEU A 195 10.05 5.28 -2.34
N GLN A 196 9.23 5.96 -3.13
CA GLN A 196 9.10 7.41 -3.02
C GLN A 196 8.46 7.82 -1.69
N GLY A 197 7.43 7.09 -1.24
CA GLY A 197 6.86 7.29 0.10
C GLY A 197 7.87 7.04 1.21
N GLU A 198 8.64 5.96 1.13
CA GLU A 198 9.71 5.65 2.09
C GLU A 198 10.82 6.68 2.10
N THR A 199 11.17 7.23 0.93
CA THR A 199 12.12 8.33 0.84
C THR A 199 11.62 9.53 1.63
N VAL A 200 10.33 9.89 1.50
CA VAL A 200 9.74 10.95 2.33
C VAL A 200 9.87 10.63 3.83
N LEU A 201 9.68 9.37 4.22
CA LEU A 201 9.87 8.95 5.62
C LEU A 201 11.33 9.03 6.08
N ILE A 202 12.31 8.75 5.21
CA ILE A 202 13.74 8.91 5.52
C ILE A 202 14.09 10.39 5.73
N PHE A 203 13.56 11.28 4.88
CA PHE A 203 13.89 12.71 4.97
C PHE A 203 13.16 13.44 6.10
N TRP A 204 11.91 13.07 6.40
CA TRP A 204 11.04 13.82 7.32
C TRP A 204 10.70 13.05 8.60
N GLY A 205 10.83 11.73 8.59
CA GLY A 205 10.53 10.87 9.72
C GLY A 205 11.75 10.58 10.59
N ASN A 206 11.47 10.14 11.82
CA ASN A 206 12.48 9.48 12.64
C ASN A 206 12.79 8.09 12.06
N GLU A 207 13.99 7.55 12.30
CA GLU A 207 14.41 6.21 11.90
C GLU A 207 13.37 5.14 12.33
N ASP A 208 12.67 5.35 13.45
CA ASP A 208 11.61 4.45 13.93
C ASP A 208 10.37 4.39 13.04
N VAL A 209 10.08 5.44 12.27
CA VAL A 209 8.91 5.48 11.38
C VAL A 209 9.06 4.48 10.22
N LEU A 210 10.30 4.14 9.84
CA LEU A 210 10.58 3.15 8.80
C LEU A 210 10.11 1.74 9.17
N TRP A 211 9.95 1.42 10.46
CA TRP A 211 9.36 0.14 10.87
C TRP A 211 7.94 -0.06 10.34
N TYR A 212 7.15 1.02 10.21
CA TYR A 212 5.81 0.93 9.64
C TYR A 212 5.86 0.63 8.15
N ALA A 213 6.83 1.19 7.42
CA ALA A 213 7.04 0.85 6.01
C ALA A 213 7.48 -0.61 5.86
N ILE A 214 8.46 -1.07 6.65
CA ILE A 214 8.93 -2.46 6.65
C ILE A 214 7.78 -3.43 6.96
N ALA A 215 6.97 -3.13 7.98
CA ALA A 215 5.81 -3.94 8.34
C ALA A 215 4.78 -3.98 7.21
N GLY A 216 4.48 -2.84 6.58
CA GLY A 216 3.54 -2.73 5.48
C GLY A 216 3.98 -3.50 4.24
N VAL A 217 5.22 -3.34 3.79
CA VAL A 217 5.80 -4.06 2.65
C VAL A 217 5.88 -5.55 2.96
N THR A 218 6.30 -5.94 4.16
CA THR A 218 6.36 -7.36 4.57
C THR A 218 4.98 -8.00 4.61
N LEU A 219 3.97 -7.30 5.13
CA LEU A 219 2.59 -7.78 5.12
C LEU A 219 2.10 -7.99 3.68
N LEU A 220 2.34 -7.02 2.79
CA LEU A 220 1.95 -7.11 1.39
C LEU A 220 2.66 -8.28 0.68
N SER A 221 3.97 -8.44 0.91
CA SER A 221 4.77 -9.58 0.46
C SER A 221 4.18 -10.91 0.93
N GLY A 222 3.82 -11.02 2.21
CA GLY A 222 3.18 -12.20 2.76
C GLY A 222 1.83 -12.52 2.11
N LEU A 223 1.02 -11.50 1.83
CA LEU A 223 -0.27 -11.65 1.13
C LEU A 223 -0.08 -12.14 -0.31
N LEU A 224 0.91 -11.62 -1.04
CA LEU A 224 1.22 -12.05 -2.40
C LEU A 224 1.78 -13.48 -2.46
N VAL A 225 2.68 -13.84 -1.53
CA VAL A 225 3.16 -15.21 -1.41
C VAL A 225 1.99 -16.17 -1.12
N ARG A 226 1.08 -15.77 -0.22
CA ARG A 226 -0.14 -16.54 0.08
C ARG A 226 -1.06 -16.65 -1.14
N LEU A 227 -1.27 -15.56 -1.87
CA LEU A 227 -2.08 -15.53 -3.10
C LEU A 227 -1.52 -16.52 -4.12
N GLY A 228 -0.23 -16.47 -4.39
CA GLY A 228 0.42 -17.40 -5.32
C GLY A 228 0.31 -18.85 -4.84
N LEU A 229 0.58 -19.15 -3.57
CA LEU A 229 0.44 -20.50 -3.02
C LEU A 229 -1.00 -21.03 -3.03
N ALA A 230 -2.00 -20.16 -2.87
CA ALA A 230 -3.41 -20.52 -2.81
C ALA A 230 -4.02 -20.78 -4.19
N HIS A 231 -3.60 -20.02 -5.20
CA HIS A 231 -4.16 -20.08 -6.56
C HIS A 231 -3.27 -20.82 -7.57
N PHE A 232 -2.03 -21.14 -7.22
CA PHE A 232 -1.16 -21.93 -8.08
C PHE A 232 -1.68 -23.37 -8.18
N LYS A 233 -2.23 -23.72 -9.36
CA LYS A 233 -2.43 -25.10 -9.78
C LYS A 233 -1.74 -25.31 -11.12
N ARG A 234 -1.00 -26.41 -11.24
CA ARG A 234 -0.20 -26.70 -12.44
C ARG A 234 -1.07 -26.84 -13.70
N GLU A 235 -2.32 -27.30 -13.56
CA GLU A 235 -3.24 -27.54 -14.68
C GLU A 235 -3.68 -26.22 -15.35
N TYR A 236 -3.78 -25.13 -14.57
CA TYR A 236 -4.15 -23.82 -15.11
C TYR A 236 -3.03 -23.19 -15.95
N LEU A 237 -1.79 -23.70 -15.87
CA LEU A 237 -0.72 -23.26 -16.77
C LEU A 237 -1.06 -23.55 -18.25
N LEU A 238 -1.93 -24.52 -18.51
CA LEU A 238 -2.45 -24.82 -19.86
C LEU A 238 -3.66 -23.95 -20.26
N GLY A 239 -4.29 -23.28 -19.29
CA GLY A 239 -5.46 -22.44 -19.49
C GLY A 239 -5.15 -21.16 -20.28
N ARG A 240 -6.15 -20.70 -21.04
CA ARG A 240 -6.15 -19.45 -21.83
C ARG A 240 -7.12 -18.42 -21.25
N GLU A 241 -7.13 -18.23 -19.93
CA GLU A 241 -8.19 -17.42 -19.27
C GLU A 241 -8.11 -15.92 -19.58
N ILE A 242 -6.94 -15.39 -19.95
CA ILE A 242 -6.77 -13.95 -20.22
C ILE A 242 -7.10 -13.58 -21.69
N ASP A 243 -7.21 -14.54 -22.60
CA ASP A 243 -7.16 -14.22 -24.04
C ASP A 243 -8.45 -13.57 -24.60
N THR A 244 -9.59 -13.57 -23.88
CA THR A 244 -10.83 -12.92 -24.37
C THR A 244 -11.61 -12.15 -23.30
N LEU A 245 -11.63 -10.82 -23.40
CA LEU A 245 -12.50 -9.95 -22.59
C LEU A 245 -13.94 -10.01 -23.14
N ASN A 246 -14.79 -10.83 -22.54
CA ASN A 246 -16.21 -10.84 -22.86
C ASN A 246 -16.98 -9.82 -22.00
N PHE A 247 -16.92 -8.55 -22.39
CA PHE A 247 -17.58 -7.44 -21.68
C PHE A 247 -19.07 -7.68 -21.44
N LYS A 248 -19.77 -8.34 -22.37
CA LYS A 248 -21.20 -8.64 -22.24
C LYS A 248 -21.45 -9.62 -21.09
N ASN A 249 -20.63 -10.65 -20.96
CA ASN A 249 -20.71 -11.60 -19.86
C ASN A 249 -20.27 -10.96 -18.54
N MET A 250 -19.19 -10.17 -18.54
CA MET A 250 -18.74 -9.42 -17.35
C MET A 250 -19.84 -8.49 -16.84
N TYR A 251 -20.45 -7.69 -17.72
CA TYR A 251 -21.57 -6.82 -17.34
C TYR A 251 -22.77 -7.61 -16.84
N ARG A 252 -23.10 -8.75 -17.46
CA ARG A 252 -24.19 -9.61 -16.99
C ARG A 252 -23.92 -10.15 -15.58
N VAL A 253 -22.75 -10.72 -15.34
CA VAL A 253 -22.36 -11.26 -14.01
C VAL A 253 -22.33 -10.13 -12.97
N PHE A 254 -21.74 -9.00 -13.32
CA PHE A 254 -21.69 -7.82 -12.46
C PHE A 254 -23.09 -7.31 -12.12
N ARG A 255 -23.96 -7.11 -13.12
CA ARG A 255 -25.32 -6.61 -12.93
C ARG A 255 -26.17 -7.59 -12.14
N THR A 256 -26.10 -8.89 -12.45
CA THR A 256 -26.80 -9.93 -11.70
C THR A 256 -26.37 -9.93 -10.25
N ARG A 257 -25.07 -9.78 -9.98
CA ARG A 257 -24.58 -9.66 -8.60
C ARG A 257 -25.09 -8.37 -7.97
N PHE A 258 -24.83 -7.20 -8.57
CA PHE A 258 -25.17 -5.87 -8.04
C PHE A 258 -26.66 -5.67 -7.74
N VAL A 259 -27.55 -6.03 -8.68
CA VAL A 259 -29.00 -5.92 -8.51
C VAL A 259 -29.55 -7.05 -7.64
N GLY A 260 -28.91 -8.23 -7.68
CA GLY A 260 -29.39 -9.41 -6.97
C GLY A 260 -30.75 -9.86 -7.49
N GLY A 261 -31.65 -10.21 -6.55
CA GLY A 261 -33.03 -10.62 -6.84
C GLY A 261 -34.05 -9.48 -6.88
N ALA A 262 -33.63 -8.22 -6.65
CA ALA A 262 -34.54 -7.10 -6.51
C ALA A 262 -35.22 -6.71 -7.83
N LYS A 263 -36.54 -6.47 -7.77
CA LYS A 263 -37.37 -6.01 -8.90
C LYS A 263 -37.67 -4.51 -8.85
N SER A 264 -37.41 -3.85 -7.72
CA SER A 264 -37.58 -2.40 -7.53
C SER A 264 -36.45 -1.78 -6.71
N VAL A 265 -36.28 -0.46 -6.79
CA VAL A 265 -35.28 0.29 -6.01
C VAL A 265 -35.51 0.15 -4.50
N ILE A 266 -36.77 0.13 -4.07
CA ILE A 266 -37.14 -0.04 -2.66
C ILE A 266 -36.77 -1.44 -2.18
N GLU A 267 -37.05 -2.47 -2.98
CA GLU A 267 -36.68 -3.85 -2.68
C GLU A 267 -35.15 -4.02 -2.63
N TRP A 268 -34.43 -3.39 -3.55
CA TRP A 268 -32.97 -3.38 -3.56
C TRP A 268 -32.40 -2.75 -2.28
N TYR A 269 -32.96 -1.62 -1.84
CA TYR A 269 -32.53 -0.98 -0.60
C TYR A 269 -32.90 -1.80 0.66
N ARG A 270 -34.07 -2.43 0.69
CA ARG A 270 -34.57 -3.16 1.87
C ARG A 270 -34.04 -4.58 2.01
N ILE A 271 -33.68 -5.25 0.92
CA ILE A 271 -33.27 -6.66 0.92
C ILE A 271 -31.78 -6.79 0.60
N GLU A 272 -31.34 -6.25 -0.53
CA GLU A 272 -30.00 -6.49 -1.05
C GLU A 272 -28.92 -5.73 -0.25
N ILE A 273 -29.18 -4.50 0.20
CA ILE A 273 -28.23 -3.73 1.02
C ILE A 273 -28.00 -4.39 2.40
N PRO A 274 -29.04 -4.72 3.20
CA PRO A 274 -28.83 -5.39 4.49
C PRO A 274 -28.20 -6.78 4.35
N LEU A 275 -28.51 -7.52 3.28
CA LEU A 275 -27.88 -8.80 3.00
C LEU A 275 -26.37 -8.63 2.77
N THR A 276 -25.95 -7.64 1.98
CA THR A 276 -24.53 -7.35 1.77
C THR A 276 -23.86 -6.85 3.06
N LEU A 277 -24.51 -5.99 3.84
CA LEU A 277 -23.98 -5.54 5.14
C LEU A 277 -23.80 -6.69 6.14
N ARG A 278 -24.68 -7.69 6.15
CA ARG A 278 -24.51 -8.89 6.98
C ARG A 278 -23.25 -9.69 6.62
N GLN A 279 -22.84 -9.66 5.36
CA GLN A 279 -21.57 -10.26 4.91
C GLN A 279 -20.35 -9.43 5.31
N LEU A 280 -20.53 -8.16 5.68
CA LEU A 280 -19.47 -7.25 6.10
C LEU A 280 -19.24 -7.24 7.62
N LYS A 281 -20.00 -7.99 8.43
CA LYS A 281 -19.91 -7.94 9.90
C LYS A 281 -18.48 -8.08 10.45
N GLN A 282 -17.71 -9.04 9.93
CA GLN A 282 -16.33 -9.27 10.35
C GLN A 282 -15.40 -8.13 9.92
N PRO A 283 -15.30 -7.78 8.61
CA PRO A 283 -14.54 -6.60 8.19
C PRO A 283 -14.93 -5.31 8.90
N LEU A 284 -16.23 -5.10 9.13
CA LEU A 284 -16.76 -3.91 9.80
C LEU A 284 -16.29 -3.83 11.24
N ALA A 285 -16.32 -4.94 11.98
CA ALA A 285 -15.80 -4.99 13.34
C ALA A 285 -14.30 -4.69 13.38
N ILE A 286 -13.51 -5.28 12.48
CA ILE A 286 -12.06 -5.05 12.39
C ILE A 286 -11.76 -3.58 12.11
N VAL A 287 -12.37 -3.00 11.08
CA VAL A 287 -12.13 -1.61 10.67
C VAL A 287 -12.60 -0.63 11.73
N THR A 288 -13.73 -0.88 12.39
CA THR A 288 -14.24 -0.02 13.47
C THR A 288 -13.30 -0.03 14.67
N ILE A 289 -12.88 -1.22 15.13
CA ILE A 289 -11.94 -1.35 16.25
C ILE A 289 -10.62 -0.65 15.91
N LEU A 290 -10.11 -0.89 14.69
CA LEU A 290 -8.87 -0.27 14.23
C LEU A 290 -8.98 1.26 14.20
N GLY A 291 -10.07 1.81 13.67
CA GLY A 291 -10.32 3.25 13.63
C GLY A 291 -10.33 3.87 15.03
N ILE A 292 -11.04 3.24 15.98
CA ILE A 292 -11.06 3.67 17.38
C ILE A 292 -9.65 3.65 17.97
N VAL A 293 -8.91 2.55 17.80
CA VAL A 293 -7.52 2.43 18.28
C VAL A 293 -6.64 3.52 17.67
N CYS A 294 -6.74 3.80 16.37
CA CYS A 294 -5.97 4.85 15.71
C CYS A 294 -6.24 6.25 16.28
N VAL A 295 -7.50 6.60 16.55
CA VAL A 295 -7.86 7.89 17.17
C VAL A 295 -7.20 8.01 18.55
N PHE A 296 -7.33 7.00 19.41
CA PHE A 296 -6.75 7.03 20.76
C PHE A 296 -5.23 7.04 20.73
N VAL A 297 -4.60 6.14 19.95
CA VAL A 297 -3.15 6.07 19.82
C VAL A 297 -2.59 7.40 19.33
N SER A 298 -3.21 8.01 18.31
CA SER A 298 -2.75 9.30 17.80
C SER A 298 -2.96 10.45 18.79
N TYR A 299 -4.08 10.46 19.52
CA TYR A 299 -4.32 11.43 20.58
C TYR A 299 -3.22 11.37 21.64
N PHE A 300 -2.96 10.17 22.21
CA PHE A 300 -1.93 9.99 23.23
C PHE A 300 -0.52 10.25 22.69
N TRP A 301 -0.24 9.85 21.44
CA TRP A 301 1.04 10.11 20.83
C TRP A 301 1.30 11.61 20.73
N VAL A 302 0.31 12.40 20.30
CA VAL A 302 0.42 13.86 20.24
C VAL A 302 0.62 14.47 21.63
N THR A 303 -0.23 14.12 22.61
CA THR A 303 -0.14 14.72 23.94
C THR A 303 1.14 14.38 24.70
N VAL A 304 1.75 13.23 24.43
CA VAL A 304 2.98 12.78 25.09
C VAL A 304 4.24 13.26 24.36
N ASN A 305 4.27 13.17 23.02
CA ASN A 305 5.50 13.39 22.26
C ASN A 305 5.65 14.84 21.78
N VAL A 306 4.57 15.53 21.38
CA VAL A 306 4.68 16.91 20.87
C VAL A 306 5.31 17.87 21.89
N PRO A 307 4.99 17.83 23.20
CA PRO A 307 5.66 18.67 24.20
C PRO A 307 7.18 18.47 24.31
N THR A 308 7.70 17.32 23.85
CA THR A 308 9.16 17.05 23.85
C THR A 308 9.87 17.67 22.64
N PHE A 309 9.15 17.93 21.55
CA PHE A 309 9.69 18.56 20.35
C PHE A 309 9.42 20.07 20.30
N ILE A 310 8.38 20.53 20.98
CA ILE A 310 7.95 21.93 20.99
C ILE A 310 7.72 22.35 22.44
N ASP A 311 8.50 23.32 22.93
CA ASP A 311 8.21 23.98 24.20
C ASP A 311 6.86 24.69 24.10
N ILE A 312 5.89 24.20 24.88
CA ILE A 312 4.55 24.78 25.01
C ILE A 312 4.64 25.88 26.08
N THR A 313 5.17 27.04 25.71
CA THR A 313 5.16 28.23 26.57
C THR A 313 3.78 28.90 26.55
N PRO A 314 3.37 29.61 27.62
CA PRO A 314 2.13 30.38 27.64
C PRO A 314 1.98 31.32 26.43
N GLU A 315 3.08 31.94 26.02
CA GLU A 315 3.15 32.85 24.86
C GLU A 315 2.79 32.13 23.54
N ARG A 316 3.33 30.92 23.30
CA ARG A 316 3.03 30.13 22.10
C ARG A 316 1.62 29.56 22.10
N THR A 317 1.10 29.21 23.27
CA THR A 317 -0.30 28.79 23.36
C THR A 317 -1.25 29.93 23.06
N ASP A 318 -0.92 31.16 23.47
CA ASP A 318 -1.73 32.33 23.18
C ASP A 318 -1.61 32.75 21.70
N GLU A 319 -0.42 32.63 21.10
CA GLU A 319 -0.22 32.82 19.65
C GLU A 319 -1.02 31.81 18.83
N PHE A 320 -1.00 30.52 19.21
CA PHE A 320 -1.80 29.49 18.54
C PHE A 320 -3.30 29.73 18.71
N ARG A 321 -3.76 30.13 19.91
CA ARG A 321 -5.16 30.49 20.14
C ARG A 321 -5.58 31.67 19.26
N ALA A 322 -4.75 32.71 19.16
CA ALA A 322 -5.01 33.85 18.27
C ALA A 322 -5.08 33.41 16.80
N MET A 323 -4.16 32.54 16.35
CA MET A 323 -4.19 31.98 15.00
C MET A 323 -5.46 31.15 14.72
N VAL A 324 -5.89 30.33 15.68
CA VAL A 324 -7.14 29.56 15.55
C VAL A 324 -8.35 30.50 15.50
N GLY A 325 -8.33 31.57 16.30
CA GLY A 325 -9.34 32.63 16.29
C GLY A 325 -9.51 33.35 14.97
N ASP A 326 -8.40 33.81 14.39
CA ASP A 326 -8.39 34.45 13.07
C ASP A 326 -8.90 33.49 11.97
N ASN A 327 -8.60 32.20 12.09
CA ASN A 327 -9.14 31.17 11.21
C ASN A 327 -10.63 30.90 11.43
N ILE A 328 -11.18 31.11 12.64
CA ILE A 328 -12.62 31.00 12.92
C ILE A 328 -13.42 32.10 12.21
N VAL A 329 -12.90 33.33 12.16
CA VAL A 329 -13.47 34.42 11.36
C VAL A 329 -13.45 34.07 9.86
N THR A 330 -12.44 33.32 9.43
CA THR A 330 -12.34 32.82 8.04
C THR A 330 -13.39 31.73 7.73
N LEU A 331 -13.97 31.07 8.75
CA LEU A 331 -15.07 30.11 8.57
C LEU A 331 -16.37 30.76 8.06
N ASP A 332 -16.54 32.08 8.15
CA ASP A 332 -17.67 32.78 7.51
C ASP A 332 -17.60 32.73 5.98
N ARG A 333 -16.40 32.60 5.41
CA ARG A 333 -16.18 32.50 3.97
C ARG A 333 -15.93 31.08 3.47
N LEU A 334 -16.02 30.08 4.35
CA LEU A 334 -15.76 28.69 3.99
C LEU A 334 -16.80 28.15 2.98
N ASP A 335 -18.08 28.49 3.10
CA ASP A 335 -19.10 28.07 2.13
C ASP A 335 -18.85 28.69 0.74
N GLU A 336 -18.29 29.91 0.69
CA GLU A 336 -17.92 30.57 -0.56
C GLU A 336 -16.73 29.90 -1.25
N GLN A 337 -15.79 29.32 -0.49
CA GLN A 337 -14.58 28.67 -1.02
C GLN A 337 -14.73 27.15 -1.22
N LEU A 338 -15.53 26.50 -0.37
CA LEU A 338 -15.69 25.04 -0.27
C LEU A 338 -17.18 24.71 -0.06
N PRO A 339 -18.02 24.85 -1.11
CA PRO A 339 -19.44 24.54 -1.00
C PRO A 339 -19.67 23.04 -0.79
N ALA A 340 -20.78 22.69 -0.13
CA ALA A 340 -21.09 21.29 0.24
C ALA A 340 -20.96 20.25 -0.91
N PRO A 341 -21.37 20.53 -2.17
CA PRO A 341 -21.16 19.57 -3.28
C PRO A 341 -19.69 19.29 -3.59
N LEU A 342 -18.80 20.27 -3.43
CA LEU A 342 -17.37 20.11 -3.67
C LEU A 342 -16.72 19.28 -2.55
N LEU A 343 -17.09 19.56 -1.30
CA LEU A 343 -16.68 18.79 -0.14
C LEU A 343 -17.14 17.31 -0.25
N PHE A 344 -18.40 17.10 -0.63
CA PHE A 344 -18.93 15.77 -0.95
C PHE A 344 -18.08 15.05 -2.02
N PHE A 345 -17.72 15.75 -3.10
CA PHE A 345 -16.90 15.17 -4.17
C PHE A 345 -15.51 14.76 -3.66
N TYR A 346 -14.87 15.57 -2.81
CA TYR A 346 -13.57 15.22 -2.22
C TYR A 346 -13.67 14.00 -1.31
N ASN A 347 -14.67 13.93 -0.43
CA ASN A 347 -14.83 12.78 0.46
C ASN A 347 -15.19 11.50 -0.32
N ALA A 348 -16.06 11.60 -1.33
CA ALA A 348 -16.37 10.50 -2.24
C ALA A 348 -15.11 10.05 -3.02
N ARG A 349 -14.32 10.98 -3.55
CA ARG A 349 -13.06 10.68 -4.24
C ARG A 349 -12.08 9.96 -3.31
N THR A 350 -11.92 10.41 -2.07
CA THR A 350 -11.00 9.81 -1.09
C THR A 350 -11.37 8.35 -0.79
N THR A 351 -12.65 8.04 -0.60
CA THR A 351 -13.08 6.64 -0.39
C THR A 351 -12.87 5.75 -1.63
N VAL A 352 -12.98 6.29 -2.84
CA VAL A 352 -12.61 5.60 -4.08
C VAL A 352 -11.09 5.38 -4.15
N VAL A 353 -10.28 6.37 -3.74
CA VAL A 353 -8.82 6.19 -3.65
C VAL A 353 -8.47 5.07 -2.66
N PHE A 354 -9.15 4.97 -1.52
CA PHE A 354 -8.95 3.87 -0.57
C PHE A 354 -9.27 2.51 -1.21
N LEU A 355 -10.34 2.43 -2.01
CA LEU A 355 -10.62 1.23 -2.80
C LEU A 355 -9.48 0.92 -3.77
N LEU A 356 -9.07 1.87 -4.61
CA LEU A 356 -8.04 1.63 -5.63
C LEU A 356 -6.70 1.19 -5.02
N MET A 357 -6.26 1.89 -3.97
CA MET A 357 -5.06 1.53 -3.22
C MET A 357 -5.22 0.18 -2.53
N GLY A 358 -6.39 -0.11 -1.98
CA GLY A 358 -6.74 -1.41 -1.41
C GLY A 358 -6.74 -2.54 -2.44
N LEU A 359 -7.26 -2.34 -3.64
CA LEU A 359 -7.28 -3.34 -4.71
C LEU A 359 -5.87 -3.74 -5.14
N VAL A 360 -4.99 -2.75 -5.29
CA VAL A 360 -3.58 -2.99 -5.66
C VAL A 360 -2.81 -3.71 -4.54
N SER A 361 -3.21 -3.52 -3.29
CA SER A 361 -2.47 -4.00 -2.11
C SER A 361 -3.22 -5.06 -1.27
N PHE A 362 -4.26 -5.68 -1.83
CA PHE A 362 -5.12 -6.65 -1.14
C PHE A 362 -5.68 -6.15 0.21
N GLY A 363 -5.94 -4.85 0.29
CA GLY A 363 -6.52 -4.15 1.43
C GLY A 363 -5.53 -3.36 2.27
N THR A 364 -4.22 -3.64 2.18
CA THR A 364 -3.21 -3.08 3.07
C THR A 364 -3.07 -1.56 2.95
N LEU A 365 -2.78 -1.02 1.76
CA LEU A 365 -2.60 0.42 1.56
C LEU A 365 -3.90 1.20 1.76
N GLY A 366 -5.03 0.63 1.34
CA GLY A 366 -6.34 1.23 1.59
C GLY A 366 -6.63 1.35 3.09
N LEU A 367 -6.24 0.34 3.88
CA LEU A 367 -6.35 0.36 5.33
C LEU A 367 -5.37 1.35 5.97
N THR A 368 -4.15 1.47 5.47
CA THR A 368 -3.18 2.49 5.94
C THR A 368 -3.71 3.91 5.72
N LEU A 369 -4.29 4.22 4.57
CA LEU A 369 -4.89 5.54 4.31
C LEU A 369 -6.10 5.81 5.22
N PHE A 370 -6.92 4.79 5.48
CA PHE A 370 -7.98 4.86 6.48
C PHE A 370 -7.43 5.15 7.89
N MET A 371 -6.37 4.44 8.30
CA MET A 371 -5.72 4.65 9.60
C MET A 371 -5.15 6.07 9.71
N ALA A 372 -4.53 6.59 8.65
CA ALA A 372 -4.01 7.95 8.62
C ALA A 372 -5.13 9.01 8.77
N ASN A 373 -6.26 8.80 8.10
CA ASN A 373 -7.43 9.67 8.22
C ASN A 373 -7.99 9.69 9.66
N PHE A 374 -8.12 8.52 10.29
CA PHE A 374 -8.58 8.42 11.69
C PHE A 374 -7.54 8.91 12.70
N ALA A 375 -6.26 8.68 12.44
CA ALA A 375 -5.17 9.21 13.25
C ALA A 375 -5.18 10.75 13.22
N LEU A 376 -5.46 11.38 12.07
CA LEU A 376 -5.58 12.83 11.97
C LEU A 376 -6.67 13.40 12.89
N VAL A 377 -7.83 12.73 13.01
CA VAL A 377 -8.87 13.11 13.99
C VAL A 377 -8.32 13.05 15.41
N GLY A 378 -7.66 11.94 15.80
CA GLY A 378 -7.04 11.81 17.11
C GLY A 378 -5.96 12.85 17.39
N GLY A 379 -5.12 13.14 16.39
CA GLY A 379 -4.06 14.13 16.47
C GLY A 379 -4.58 15.55 16.63
N ILE A 380 -5.65 15.93 15.93
CA ILE A 380 -6.32 17.24 16.11
C ILE A 380 -6.87 17.37 17.53
N LEU A 381 -7.50 16.33 18.06
CA LEU A 381 -8.01 16.34 19.44
C LEU A 381 -6.87 16.44 20.47
N GLY A 382 -5.74 15.76 20.22
CA GLY A 382 -4.56 15.84 21.07
C GLY A 382 -3.92 17.22 21.03
N ALA A 383 -3.84 17.84 19.85
CA ALA A 383 -3.35 19.21 19.69
C ALA A 383 -4.26 20.22 20.39
N ALA A 384 -5.59 20.04 20.31
CA ALA A 384 -6.54 20.88 21.02
C ALA A 384 -6.33 20.82 22.54
N ASP A 385 -6.10 19.62 23.08
CA ASP A 385 -5.81 19.40 24.51
C ASP A 385 -4.56 20.17 24.97
N LEU A 386 -3.49 20.07 24.18
CA LEU A 386 -2.22 20.73 24.48
C LEU A 386 -2.31 22.26 24.54
N VAL A 387 -3.27 22.84 23.83
CA VAL A 387 -3.51 24.30 23.81
C VAL A 387 -4.65 24.70 24.76
N GLY A 388 -5.12 23.77 25.60
CA GLY A 388 -6.09 23.99 26.65
C GLY A 388 -7.55 24.03 26.19
N PHE A 389 -7.85 23.57 24.97
CA PHE A 389 -9.23 23.31 24.55
C PHE A 389 -9.70 21.96 25.08
N SER A 390 -10.95 21.89 25.54
CA SER A 390 -11.53 20.62 25.96
C SER A 390 -11.65 19.66 24.75
N PRO A 391 -10.95 18.50 24.75
CA PRO A 391 -10.99 17.58 23.61
C PRO A 391 -12.40 17.05 23.35
N LEU A 392 -13.18 16.84 24.42
CA LEU A 392 -14.56 16.38 24.33
C LEU A 392 -15.46 17.43 23.66
N LEU A 393 -15.28 18.71 23.99
CA LEU A 393 -16.03 19.80 23.35
C LEU A 393 -15.65 19.92 21.88
N THR A 394 -14.35 19.93 21.58
CA THR A 394 -13.82 19.97 20.21
C THR A 394 -14.35 18.82 19.36
N PHE A 395 -14.38 17.59 19.91
CA PHE A 395 -14.97 16.45 19.22
C PHE A 395 -16.49 16.61 19.01
N SER A 396 -17.23 16.97 20.06
CA SER A 396 -18.70 17.03 20.03
C SER A 396 -19.23 18.08 19.06
N VAL A 397 -18.49 19.17 18.89
CA VAL A 397 -18.90 20.32 18.08
C VAL A 397 -18.23 20.30 16.70
N GLY A 398 -16.95 19.96 16.67
CA GLY A 398 -16.12 20.07 15.46
C GLY A 398 -16.02 18.79 14.63
N VAL A 399 -16.39 17.62 15.17
CA VAL A 399 -16.28 16.34 14.44
C VAL A 399 -17.61 15.58 14.44
N LEU A 400 -18.23 15.39 15.60
CA LEU A 400 -19.40 14.51 15.76
C LEU A 400 -20.59 14.83 14.83
N PRO A 401 -20.98 16.10 14.57
CA PRO A 401 -22.21 16.39 13.81
C PRO A 401 -22.17 15.82 12.38
N HIS A 402 -21.11 16.11 11.61
CA HIS A 402 -20.94 15.55 10.27
C HIS A 402 -20.24 14.17 10.31
N GLY A 403 -19.32 13.98 11.25
CA GLY A 403 -18.52 12.77 11.43
C GLY A 403 -19.35 11.53 11.75
N LEU A 404 -20.54 11.68 12.36
CA LEU A 404 -21.47 10.56 12.51
C LEU A 404 -21.82 9.92 11.16
N PHE A 405 -21.98 10.74 10.11
CA PHE A 405 -22.30 10.27 8.77
C PHE A 405 -21.02 9.93 7.99
N GLU A 406 -20.01 10.81 8.02
CA GLU A 406 -18.77 10.63 7.28
C GLU A 406 -17.96 9.43 7.77
N LEU A 407 -17.63 9.37 9.06
CA LEU A 407 -16.82 8.28 9.62
C LEU A 407 -17.54 6.94 9.45
N THR A 408 -18.86 6.91 9.60
CA THR A 408 -19.67 5.71 9.32
C THR A 408 -19.56 5.30 7.84
N ALA A 409 -19.68 6.25 6.90
CA ALA A 409 -19.55 5.98 5.47
C ALA A 409 -18.16 5.43 5.13
N VAL A 410 -17.11 6.06 5.65
CA VAL A 410 -15.71 5.68 5.44
C VAL A 410 -15.41 4.30 6.05
N VAL A 411 -15.89 4.01 7.27
CA VAL A 411 -15.74 2.70 7.91
C VAL A 411 -16.40 1.61 7.08
N ILE A 412 -17.61 1.85 6.57
CA ILE A 412 -18.34 0.86 5.76
C ILE A 412 -17.65 0.65 4.40
N ALA A 413 -17.20 1.73 3.75
CA ALA A 413 -16.48 1.65 2.48
C ALA A 413 -15.16 0.88 2.62
N THR A 414 -14.40 1.16 3.69
CA THR A 414 -13.13 0.49 4.00
C THR A 414 -13.35 -0.96 4.40
N ALA A 415 -14.40 -1.28 5.16
CA ALA A 415 -14.77 -2.66 5.49
C ALA A 415 -15.14 -3.48 4.24
N ALA A 416 -15.90 -2.89 3.33
CA ALA A 416 -16.19 -3.50 2.04
C ALA A 416 -14.92 -3.72 1.20
N MET A 417 -14.01 -2.73 1.17
CA MET A 417 -12.72 -2.82 0.49
C MET A 417 -11.84 -3.94 1.09
N LEU A 418 -11.78 -4.04 2.42
CA LEU A 418 -11.04 -5.09 3.11
C LEU A 418 -11.59 -6.49 2.78
N LYS A 419 -12.92 -6.63 2.67
CA LYS A 419 -13.54 -7.88 2.20
C LYS A 419 -13.08 -8.23 0.78
N VAL A 420 -13.04 -7.26 -0.14
CA VAL A 420 -12.55 -7.48 -1.51
C VAL A 420 -11.11 -8.01 -1.47
N GLY A 421 -10.22 -7.35 -0.73
CA GLY A 421 -8.82 -7.79 -0.56
C GLY A 421 -8.72 -9.21 0.01
N ALA A 422 -9.46 -9.51 1.07
CA ALA A 422 -9.48 -10.82 1.70
C ALA A 422 -10.00 -11.93 0.78
N GLN A 423 -11.02 -11.66 -0.04
CA GLN A 423 -11.58 -12.62 -1.00
C GLN A 423 -10.63 -12.95 -2.16
N LEU A 424 -9.76 -12.02 -2.54
CA LEU A 424 -8.73 -12.27 -3.56
C LEU A 424 -7.64 -13.22 -3.04
N VAL A 425 -7.18 -13.03 -1.79
CA VAL A 425 -6.11 -13.83 -1.18
C VAL A 425 -6.61 -15.18 -0.62
N SER A 426 -7.92 -15.33 -0.46
CA SER A 426 -8.52 -16.58 0.01
C SER A 426 -8.65 -17.59 -1.14
N PRO A 427 -8.25 -18.87 -0.92
CA PRO A 427 -8.40 -19.90 -1.95
C PRO A 427 -9.87 -20.11 -2.28
N ASN A 428 -10.22 -19.99 -3.57
CA ASN A 428 -11.54 -20.35 -4.07
C ASN A 428 -11.36 -21.28 -5.27
N THR A 429 -11.79 -22.52 -5.13
CA THR A 429 -11.45 -23.59 -6.09
C THR A 429 -12.31 -23.55 -7.35
N ASP A 430 -13.46 -22.86 -7.29
CA ASP A 430 -14.52 -22.90 -8.30
C ASP A 430 -14.55 -21.68 -9.23
N LYS A 431 -13.81 -20.61 -8.90
CA LYS A 431 -13.88 -19.32 -9.61
C LYS A 431 -12.50 -18.80 -9.95
N SER A 432 -12.36 -18.20 -11.13
CA SER A 432 -11.13 -17.51 -11.50
C SER A 432 -10.93 -16.24 -10.65
N LEU A 433 -9.69 -15.75 -10.60
CA LEU A 433 -9.34 -14.52 -9.89
C LEU A 433 -10.14 -13.31 -10.42
N GLY A 434 -10.31 -13.22 -11.74
CA GLY A 434 -11.09 -12.16 -12.39
C GLY A 434 -12.58 -12.22 -12.06
N GLU A 435 -13.18 -13.41 -12.00
CA GLU A 435 -14.57 -13.57 -11.60
C GLU A 435 -14.78 -13.21 -10.12
N SER A 436 -13.87 -13.66 -9.25
CA SER A 436 -13.89 -13.31 -7.82
C SER A 436 -13.80 -11.79 -7.61
N LEU A 437 -12.89 -11.13 -8.33
CA LEU A 437 -12.76 -9.67 -8.30
C LEU A 437 -14.05 -8.96 -8.75
N LEU A 438 -14.62 -9.38 -9.88
CA LEU A 438 -15.83 -8.78 -10.45
C LEU A 438 -17.02 -8.86 -9.48
N LEU A 439 -17.22 -10.03 -8.85
CA LEU A 439 -18.29 -10.24 -7.87
C LEU A 439 -18.08 -9.40 -6.61
N SER A 440 -16.84 -9.31 -6.14
CA SER A 440 -16.48 -8.55 -4.94
C SER A 440 -16.63 -7.04 -5.18
N LEU A 441 -16.25 -6.54 -6.36
CA LEU A 441 -16.47 -5.16 -6.78
C LEU A 441 -17.95 -4.81 -6.92
N ALA A 442 -18.78 -5.74 -7.40
CA ALA A 442 -20.23 -5.54 -7.46
C ALA A 442 -20.83 -5.38 -6.05
N ASP A 443 -20.36 -6.14 -5.07
CA ASP A 443 -20.78 -6.01 -3.67
C ASP A 443 -20.31 -4.69 -3.05
N TRP A 444 -19.06 -4.29 -3.31
CA TRP A 444 -18.53 -3.01 -2.87
C TRP A 444 -19.34 -1.86 -3.44
N LEU A 445 -19.57 -1.85 -4.76
CA LEU A 445 -20.30 -0.77 -5.43
C LEU A 445 -21.76 -0.68 -4.95
N ARG A 446 -22.38 -1.82 -4.64
CA ARG A 446 -23.73 -1.88 -4.09
C ARG A 446 -23.83 -1.11 -2.77
N VAL A 447 -22.91 -1.38 -1.84
CA VAL A 447 -22.86 -0.69 -0.55
C VAL A 447 -22.42 0.77 -0.71
N TYR A 448 -21.49 1.02 -1.62
CA TYR A 448 -20.99 2.37 -1.91
C TYR A 448 -22.10 3.30 -2.40
N ILE A 449 -22.83 2.89 -3.47
CA ILE A 449 -23.92 3.69 -4.03
C ILE A 449 -25.12 3.72 -3.09
N GLY A 450 -25.47 2.58 -2.48
CA GLY A 450 -26.68 2.46 -1.68
C GLY A 450 -26.59 3.11 -0.30
N LEU A 451 -25.39 3.26 0.28
CA LEU A 451 -25.22 3.74 1.66
C LEU A 451 -24.13 4.80 1.79
N VAL A 452 -22.92 4.55 1.29
CA VAL A 452 -21.77 5.45 1.50
C VAL A 452 -22.00 6.81 0.86
N VAL A 453 -22.42 6.85 -0.42
CA VAL A 453 -22.68 8.10 -1.14
C VAL A 453 -23.77 8.94 -0.47
N PRO A 454 -24.96 8.40 -0.12
CA PRO A 454 -25.96 9.14 0.64
C PRO A 454 -25.45 9.69 1.98
N LEU A 455 -24.70 8.90 2.74
CA LEU A 455 -24.14 9.33 4.02
C LEU A 455 -23.13 10.47 3.84
N LEU A 456 -22.24 10.39 2.85
CA LEU A 456 -21.28 11.46 2.57
C LEU A 456 -21.97 12.75 2.09
N ALA A 457 -23.06 12.64 1.33
CA ALA A 457 -23.84 13.81 0.91
C ALA A 457 -24.49 14.50 2.11
N ILE A 458 -25.06 13.73 3.05
CA ILE A 458 -25.59 14.27 4.30
C ILE A 458 -24.47 14.89 5.14
N ALA A 459 -23.33 14.21 5.27
CA ALA A 459 -22.18 14.70 6.02
C ALA A 459 -21.72 16.08 5.53
N ALA A 460 -21.53 16.24 4.21
CA ALA A 460 -21.07 17.52 3.64
C ALA A 460 -22.04 18.68 3.89
N VAL A 461 -23.35 18.43 3.85
CA VAL A 461 -24.37 19.43 4.21
C VAL A 461 -24.29 19.76 5.70
N VAL A 462 -24.20 18.75 6.55
CA VAL A 462 -24.08 18.95 8.01
C VAL A 462 -22.77 19.65 8.38
N GLU A 463 -21.68 19.42 7.66
CA GLU A 463 -20.40 20.05 7.91
C GLU A 463 -20.46 21.55 7.66
N ILE A 464 -20.88 21.95 6.45
CA ILE A 464 -20.90 23.35 6.03
C ILE A 464 -21.95 24.16 6.81
N TYR A 465 -23.16 23.63 7.00
CA TYR A 465 -24.27 24.42 7.56
C TYR A 465 -24.42 24.29 9.08
N ILE A 466 -24.11 23.12 9.66
CA ILE A 466 -24.37 22.84 11.08
C ILE A 466 -23.07 22.85 11.89
N THR A 467 -22.05 22.10 11.47
CA THR A 467 -20.79 21.96 12.21
C THR A 467 -20.09 23.32 12.31
N THR A 468 -19.98 24.06 11.21
CA THR A 468 -19.41 25.41 11.22
C THR A 468 -20.16 26.36 12.15
N ALA A 469 -21.49 26.29 12.21
CA ALA A 469 -22.30 27.11 13.11
C ALA A 469 -22.09 26.73 14.58
N LEU A 470 -22.00 25.43 14.88
CA LEU A 470 -21.75 24.94 16.24
C LEU A 470 -20.35 25.33 16.74
N ILE A 471 -19.32 25.26 15.89
CA ILE A 471 -17.94 25.67 16.24
C ILE A 471 -17.93 27.13 16.69
N LYS A 472 -18.57 28.03 15.94
CA LYS A 472 -18.67 29.46 16.29
C LYS A 472 -19.36 29.69 17.63
N LEU A 473 -20.37 28.89 17.94
CA LEU A 473 -21.16 29.02 19.17
C LEU A 473 -20.40 28.50 20.40
N ALA A 474 -19.63 27.41 20.23
CA ALA A 474 -18.85 26.80 21.30
C ALA A 474 -17.54 27.53 21.59
N PHE A 475 -16.99 28.22 20.61
CA PHE A 475 -15.74 28.97 20.71
C PHE A 475 -15.93 30.45 20.29
N PRO A 476 -16.74 31.24 21.02
CA PRO A 476 -17.09 32.61 20.65
C PRO A 476 -15.99 33.65 20.92
N HIS A 477 -14.94 33.27 21.64
CA HIS A 477 -13.80 34.10 22.02
C HIS A 477 -12.46 33.51 21.59
N LEU A 478 -12.51 32.52 20.69
CA LEU A 478 -11.37 32.19 19.86
C LEU A 478 -11.32 33.23 18.76
#